data_AF-F0TF55-F1
#
_entry.id   AF-F0TF55-F1
#
_cell.length_a   1.000
_cell.length_b   1.000
_cell.length_c   1.000
_cell.angle_alpha   90.00
_cell.angle_beta   90.00
_cell.angle_gamma   90.00
#
_symmetry.space_group_name_H-M   'P 1'
#
loop_
_entity.id
_entity.type
_entity.pdbx_description
1 polymer ?
#
loop_
_entity_poly.entity_id
_entity_poly.type
_entity_poly.pdbx_seq_one_letter_code
_entity_poly.pdbx_strand_id
1 'polypeptide(L)'
;MRSKIGALPLTVSTYDSNGQKIDQIKAKSVNIHTDKKMSQKDDKGNEGSSVIDVDYGHNRMIHVGSTLIAYEGLKNYQDVFSKHTNINDQNHAVPILNTMYQNFKNDWSGDSKVVMIRSQLGMPVAVFAGKKVSIHKSDMKKSTQFVIDGHRLFVYRADYTVYPVASLKK
;
A
#
# COMPACT_ATOMS: atom_id res chain seq x y z
N MET A 1 -22.07 2.87 12.67
CA MET A 1 -22.47 3.38 11.34
C MET A 1 -22.05 2.35 10.30
N ARG A 2 -22.99 1.54 9.78
CA ARG A 2 -22.71 0.48 8.79
C ARG A 2 -22.77 1.10 7.39
N SER A 3 -21.62 1.30 6.74
CA SER A 3 -21.58 1.74 5.34
C SER A 3 -21.70 0.54 4.42
N LYS A 4 -22.84 0.41 3.73
CA LYS A 4 -22.98 -0.45 2.54
C LYS A 4 -22.38 0.31 1.34
N ILE A 5 -21.12 0.05 1.02
CA ILE A 5 -20.42 0.36 -0.26
C ILE A 5 -19.42 -0.81 -0.42
N GLY A 6 -19.37 -1.67 -1.44
CA GLY A 6 -19.86 -1.60 -2.82
C GLY A 6 -18.77 -2.14 -3.77
N ALA A 7 -18.75 -3.46 -4.00
CA ALA A 7 -18.40 -4.17 -5.25
C ALA A 7 -17.01 -4.12 -5.93
N LEU A 8 -16.01 -3.35 -5.51
CA LEU A 8 -14.68 -3.40 -6.16
C LEU A 8 -13.80 -4.54 -5.60
N PRO A 9 -13.16 -5.36 -6.46
CA PRO A 9 -12.27 -6.41 -5.99
C PRO A 9 -11.09 -5.78 -5.24
N LEU A 10 -10.92 -6.21 -4.00
CA LEU A 10 -9.81 -5.81 -3.13
C LEU A 10 -8.60 -6.66 -3.50
N THR A 11 -7.48 -6.00 -3.77
CA THR A 11 -6.18 -6.64 -3.98
C THR A 11 -5.39 -6.52 -2.68
N VAL A 12 -4.88 -7.63 -2.18
CA VAL A 12 -3.96 -7.66 -1.04
C VAL A 12 -2.65 -8.26 -1.53
N SER A 13 -1.53 -7.63 -1.21
CA SER A 13 -0.18 -8.09 -1.59
C SER A 13 0.78 -7.96 -0.44
N THR A 14 1.68 -8.93 -0.30
CA THR A 14 2.81 -8.85 0.61
C THR A 14 4.12 -8.67 -0.14
N TYR A 15 5.09 -8.06 0.54
CA TYR A 15 6.39 -7.72 -0.01
C TYR A 15 7.49 -8.06 0.98
N ASP A 16 8.62 -8.55 0.46
CA ASP A 16 9.82 -8.74 1.25
C ASP A 16 10.50 -7.40 1.59
N SER A 17 11.61 -7.46 2.32
CA SER A 17 12.38 -6.27 2.68
C SER A 17 12.97 -5.55 1.46
N ASN A 18 13.24 -6.27 0.37
CA ASN A 18 13.80 -5.73 -0.87
C ASN A 18 12.72 -5.17 -1.80
N GLY A 19 11.46 -5.16 -1.36
CA GLY A 19 10.33 -4.65 -2.13
C GLY A 19 9.85 -5.59 -3.22
N GLN A 20 10.31 -6.84 -3.22
CA GLN A 20 9.79 -7.87 -4.12
C GLN A 20 8.43 -8.34 -3.63
N LYS A 21 7.45 -8.35 -4.54
CA LYS A 21 6.11 -8.91 -4.26
C LYS A 21 6.24 -10.42 -4.04
N ILE A 22 5.79 -10.91 -2.89
CA ILE A 22 5.84 -12.33 -2.50
C ILE A 22 4.54 -13.01 -2.94
N ASP A 23 3.40 -12.45 -2.53
CA ASP A 23 2.09 -13.01 -2.82
C ASP A 23 1.06 -11.93 -3.19
N GLN A 24 -0.06 -12.37 -3.75
CA GLN A 24 -1.20 -11.52 -4.04
C GLN A 24 -2.49 -12.32 -4.03
N ILE A 25 -3.49 -11.83 -3.29
CA ILE A 25 -4.86 -12.32 -3.34
C ILE A 25 -5.80 -11.23 -3.88
N LYS A 26 -6.86 -11.67 -4.55
CA LYS A 26 -7.97 -10.81 -5.00
C LYS A 26 -9.28 -11.36 -4.47
N ALA A 27 -10.05 -10.54 -3.77
CA ALA A 27 -11.32 -10.94 -3.17
C ALA A 27 -12.38 -9.84 -3.28
N LYS A 28 -13.65 -10.22 -3.27
CA LYS A 28 -14.78 -9.25 -3.28
C LYS A 28 -14.88 -8.45 -1.98
N SER A 29 -14.45 -9.04 -0.87
CA SER A 29 -14.44 -8.43 0.45
C SER A 29 -13.25 -8.95 1.23
N VAL A 30 -12.60 -8.07 1.96
CA VAL A 30 -11.50 -8.41 2.87
C VAL A 30 -11.75 -7.70 4.20
N ASN A 31 -11.58 -8.42 5.30
CA ASN A 31 -11.56 -7.84 6.64
C ASN A 31 -10.14 -8.04 7.22
N ILE A 32 -9.45 -6.94 7.50
CA ILE A 32 -8.10 -6.96 8.07
C ILE A 32 -8.20 -6.50 9.52
N HIS A 33 -7.71 -7.31 10.45
CA HIS A 33 -7.74 -6.98 11.87
C HIS A 33 -6.54 -7.57 12.60
N THR A 34 -6.22 -7.02 13.76
CA THR A 34 -5.20 -7.57 14.64
C THR A 34 -5.63 -8.96 15.14
N ASP A 35 -4.72 -9.93 15.18
CA ASP A 35 -4.96 -11.21 15.85
C ASP A 35 -4.99 -10.99 17.36
N LYS A 36 -6.14 -11.26 17.99
CA LYS A 36 -6.36 -10.97 19.41
C LYS A 36 -5.54 -11.86 20.35
N LYS A 37 -5.16 -13.06 19.95
CA LYS A 37 -4.40 -14.01 20.79
C LYS A 37 -2.90 -13.70 20.72
N MET A 38 -2.40 -13.39 19.53
CA MET A 38 -0.98 -13.12 19.28
C MET A 38 -0.60 -11.66 19.58
N SER A 39 -1.57 -10.74 19.55
CA SER A 39 -1.37 -9.34 19.97
C SER A 39 -1.91 -9.05 21.38
N GLN A 40 -1.98 -10.07 22.23
CA GLN A 40 -2.24 -9.85 23.66
C GLN A 40 -1.19 -8.90 24.23
N LYS A 41 -1.65 -8.01 25.11
CA LYS A 41 -0.79 -7.11 25.86
C LYS A 41 -0.31 -7.83 27.11
N ASP A 42 0.98 -7.69 27.42
CA ASP A 42 1.51 -8.05 28.73
C ASP A 42 0.94 -7.13 29.82
N ASP A 43 1.26 -7.43 31.09
CA ASP A 43 0.81 -6.65 32.25
C ASP A 43 1.30 -5.19 32.24
N LYS A 44 2.25 -4.84 31.34
CA LYS A 44 2.78 -3.49 31.14
C LYS A 44 2.16 -2.78 29.94
N GLY A 45 1.20 -3.41 29.26
CA GLY A 45 0.51 -2.86 28.09
C GLY A 45 1.24 -3.05 26.76
N ASN A 46 2.36 -3.77 26.72
CA ASN A 46 3.10 -4.06 25.50
C ASN A 46 2.45 -5.22 24.75
N GLU A 47 2.13 -5.02 23.47
CA GLU A 47 1.62 -6.13 22.65
C GLU A 47 2.76 -7.07 22.29
N GLY A 48 2.56 -8.38 22.55
CA GLY A 48 3.58 -9.42 22.35
C GLY A 48 3.99 -9.65 20.89
N SER A 49 3.08 -9.43 19.93
CA SER A 49 3.41 -9.50 18.50
C SER A 49 2.40 -8.72 17.65
N SER A 50 2.85 -8.14 16.52
CA SER A 50 1.97 -7.49 15.54
C SER A 50 1.56 -8.51 14.46
N VAL A 51 0.66 -9.42 14.80
CA VAL A 51 0.08 -10.39 13.87
C VAL A 51 -1.26 -9.84 13.39
N ILE A 52 -1.53 -9.95 12.10
CA ILE A 52 -2.79 -9.50 11.50
C ILE A 52 -3.45 -10.67 10.77
N ASP A 53 -4.75 -10.77 10.93
CA ASP A 53 -5.62 -11.69 10.20
C ASP A 53 -6.24 -10.95 9.02
N VAL A 54 -6.27 -11.63 7.87
CA VAL A 54 -6.89 -11.18 6.63
C VAL A 54 -7.95 -12.21 6.26
N ASP A 55 -9.20 -11.90 6.57
CA ASP A 55 -10.37 -12.73 6.26
C ASP A 55 -10.93 -12.38 4.88
N TYR A 56 -11.10 -13.37 4.02
CA TYR A 56 -11.67 -13.21 2.68
C TYR A 56 -12.46 -14.45 2.24
N GLY A 57 -13.74 -14.27 1.90
CA GLY A 57 -14.63 -15.39 1.63
C GLY A 57 -14.74 -16.31 2.86
N HIS A 58 -14.38 -17.59 2.69
CA HIS A 58 -14.31 -18.59 3.76
C HIS A 58 -12.88 -18.91 4.22
N ASN A 59 -11.90 -18.11 3.77
CA ASN A 59 -10.49 -18.32 4.02
C ASN A 59 -9.93 -17.23 4.95
N ARG A 60 -8.88 -17.59 5.68
CA ARG A 60 -8.09 -16.67 6.50
C ARG A 60 -6.63 -16.79 6.13
N MET A 61 -6.00 -15.65 5.87
CA MET A 61 -4.54 -15.52 5.83
C MET A 61 -4.08 -14.89 7.13
N ILE A 62 -3.07 -15.48 7.78
CA ILE A 62 -2.44 -14.95 8.98
C ILE A 62 -1.09 -14.38 8.56
N HIS A 63 -0.85 -13.11 8.87
CA HIS A 63 0.32 -12.37 8.39
C HIS A 63 1.11 -11.72 9.52
N VAL A 64 2.43 -11.83 9.46
CA VAL A 64 3.34 -11.20 10.42
C VAL A 64 4.65 -10.78 9.73
N GLY A 65 5.23 -9.68 10.22
CA GLY A 65 6.63 -9.31 9.94
C GLY A 65 6.88 -8.49 8.67
N SER A 66 6.35 -8.89 7.52
CA SER A 66 6.64 -8.24 6.24
C SER A 66 5.61 -7.18 5.83
N THR A 67 5.93 -6.39 4.80
CA THR A 67 5.06 -5.31 4.32
C THR A 67 3.81 -5.90 3.67
N LEU A 68 2.63 -5.36 4.00
CA LEU A 68 1.36 -5.72 3.36
C LEU A 68 0.66 -4.45 2.90
N ILE A 69 0.12 -4.46 1.68
CA ILE A 69 -0.78 -3.42 1.18
C ILE A 69 -2.10 -4.06 0.76
N ALA A 70 -3.20 -3.37 1.00
CA ALA A 70 -4.52 -3.78 0.53
C ALA A 70 -5.26 -2.57 -0.05
N TYR A 71 -5.77 -2.69 -1.28
CA TYR A 71 -6.43 -1.58 -1.96
C TYR A 71 -7.57 -2.05 -2.87
N GLU A 72 -8.51 -1.15 -3.13
CA GLU A 72 -9.63 -1.34 -4.08
C GLU A 72 -9.67 -0.16 -5.05
N GLY A 73 -10.08 -0.37 -6.30
CA GLY A 73 -10.32 0.72 -7.25
C GLY A 73 -9.11 1.58 -7.65
N LEU A 74 -7.94 1.31 -7.09
CA LEU A 74 -6.72 2.07 -7.36
C LEU A 74 -5.80 1.33 -8.34
N LYS A 75 -5.15 2.10 -9.22
CA LYS A 75 -4.10 1.61 -10.12
C LYS A 75 -2.74 1.71 -9.42
N ASN A 76 -2.09 0.57 -9.17
CA ASN A 76 -0.72 0.54 -8.68
C ASN A 76 0.28 0.75 -9.82
N TYR A 77 0.83 1.96 -9.95
CA TYR A 77 1.77 2.30 -11.01
C TYR A 77 3.12 1.59 -10.88
N GLN A 78 3.50 1.13 -9.68
CA GLN A 78 4.72 0.34 -9.48
C GLN A 78 4.65 -1.02 -10.19
N ASP A 79 3.48 -1.65 -10.20
CA ASP A 79 3.27 -2.93 -10.90
C ASP A 79 3.34 -2.77 -12.43
N VAL A 80 2.98 -1.59 -12.93
CA VAL A 80 3.09 -1.27 -14.37
C VAL A 80 4.54 -0.95 -14.72
N PHE A 81 5.20 -0.14 -13.89
CA PHE A 81 6.58 0.29 -14.09
C PHE A 81 7.54 -0.91 -14.09
N SER A 82 7.47 -1.76 -13.06
CA SER A 82 8.35 -2.94 -12.92
C SER A 82 8.24 -3.96 -14.06
N LYS A 83 7.09 -4.03 -14.75
CA LYS A 83 6.93 -4.91 -15.93
C LYS A 83 7.62 -4.40 -17.19
N HIS A 84 7.81 -3.09 -17.31
CA HIS A 84 8.32 -2.47 -18.53
C HIS A 84 9.77 -1.97 -18.40
N THR A 85 10.33 -2.01 -17.19
CA THR A 85 11.70 -1.55 -16.92
C THR A 85 12.51 -2.66 -16.27
N ASN A 86 13.61 -3.06 -16.91
CA ASN A 86 14.66 -3.77 -16.20
C ASN A 86 15.29 -2.80 -15.19
N ILE A 87 15.13 -3.08 -13.90
CA ILE A 87 15.64 -2.21 -12.82
C ILE A 87 17.17 -2.08 -12.90
N ASN A 88 17.85 -3.06 -13.51
CA ASN A 88 19.31 -3.04 -13.75
C ASN A 88 19.76 -2.02 -14.81
N ASP A 89 18.85 -1.48 -15.63
CA ASP A 89 19.14 -0.46 -16.65
C ASP A 89 18.79 0.97 -16.18
N GLN A 90 18.39 1.13 -14.92
CA GLN A 90 18.10 2.46 -14.36
C GLN A 90 19.42 3.22 -14.17
N ASN A 91 19.60 4.31 -14.92
CA ASN A 91 20.65 5.26 -14.65
C ASN A 91 20.43 5.85 -13.24
N HIS A 92 21.27 5.46 -12.27
CA HIS A 92 21.18 5.83 -10.86
C HIS A 92 21.14 7.35 -10.61
N ALA A 93 21.47 8.18 -11.60
CA ALA A 93 21.40 9.63 -11.53
C ALA A 93 19.97 10.20 -11.53
N VAL A 94 18.97 9.48 -12.08
CA VAL A 94 17.58 9.97 -12.18
C VAL A 94 16.72 9.35 -11.07
N PRO A 95 16.09 10.16 -10.20
CA PRO A 95 15.18 9.65 -9.18
C PRO A 95 14.02 8.86 -9.81
N ILE A 96 13.76 7.65 -9.30
CA ILE A 96 12.75 6.72 -9.84
C ILE A 96 11.36 7.36 -10.01
N LEU A 97 10.96 8.21 -9.06
CA LEU A 97 9.65 8.86 -9.10
C LEU A 97 9.53 9.88 -10.26
N ASN A 98 10.63 10.52 -10.65
CA ASN A 98 10.66 11.40 -11.83
C ASN A 98 10.53 10.57 -13.11
N THR A 99 11.21 9.43 -13.20
CA THR A 99 11.06 8.50 -14.32
C THR A 99 9.62 8.00 -14.44
N MET A 100 9.00 7.63 -13.31
CA MET A 100 7.58 7.24 -13.28
C MET A 100 6.67 8.39 -13.73
N TYR A 101 6.91 9.62 -13.25
CA TYR A 101 6.15 10.79 -13.70
C TYR A 101 6.22 10.96 -15.22
N GLN A 102 7.41 10.88 -15.83
CA GLN A 102 7.54 11.03 -17.29
C GLN A 102 6.80 9.92 -18.05
N ASN A 103 6.85 8.68 -17.55
CA ASN A 103 6.18 7.53 -18.15
C ASN A 103 4.64 7.61 -18.01
N PHE A 104 4.14 8.20 -16.93
CA PHE A 104 2.70 8.23 -16.59
C PHE A 104 2.10 9.64 -16.59
N LYS A 105 2.78 10.64 -17.17
CA LYS A 105 2.37 12.06 -17.13
C LYS A 105 0.95 12.30 -17.63
N ASN A 106 0.52 11.52 -18.62
CA ASN A 106 -0.83 11.61 -19.19
C ASN A 106 -1.87 11.06 -18.21
N ASP A 107 -1.57 9.93 -17.56
CA ASP A 107 -2.45 9.30 -16.57
C ASP A 107 -2.57 10.17 -15.31
N TRP A 108 -1.48 10.81 -14.90
CA TRP A 108 -1.43 11.69 -13.71
C TRP A 108 -1.89 13.12 -14.02
N SER A 109 -2.38 13.37 -15.24
CA SER A 109 -2.88 14.68 -15.64
C SER A 109 -4.12 15.05 -14.82
N GLY A 110 -4.01 16.13 -14.05
CA GLY A 110 -5.07 16.59 -13.16
C GLY A 110 -5.03 15.99 -11.75
N ASP A 111 -4.13 15.04 -11.47
CA ASP A 111 -3.88 14.58 -10.11
C ASP A 111 -3.08 15.61 -9.31
N SER A 112 -3.37 15.71 -8.01
CA SER A 112 -2.70 16.66 -7.14
C SER A 112 -1.56 16.04 -6.35
N LYS A 113 -1.64 14.74 -6.05
CA LYS A 113 -0.70 14.04 -5.18
C LYS A 113 -0.37 12.64 -5.69
N VAL A 114 0.84 12.20 -5.39
CA VAL A 114 1.32 10.84 -5.57
C VAL A 114 1.67 10.26 -4.20
N VAL A 115 1.11 9.11 -3.87
CA VAL A 115 1.42 8.32 -2.67
C VAL A 115 2.37 7.21 -3.08
N MET A 116 3.59 7.25 -2.55
CA MET A 116 4.59 6.21 -2.74
C MET A 116 4.73 5.42 -1.45
N ILE A 117 4.55 4.09 -1.55
CA ILE A 117 4.73 3.14 -0.45
C ILE A 117 6.03 2.38 -0.69
N ARG A 118 6.82 2.21 0.36
CA ARG A 118 8.12 1.54 0.34
C ARG A 118 8.18 0.44 1.41
N SER A 119 8.95 -0.60 1.12
CA SER A 119 9.32 -1.60 2.11
C SER A 119 10.09 -0.96 3.27
N GLN A 120 10.32 -1.74 4.33
CA GLN A 120 11.10 -1.30 5.49
C GLN A 120 12.57 -0.95 5.19
N LEU A 121 13.10 -1.35 4.02
CA LEU A 121 14.44 -0.94 3.55
C LEU A 121 14.38 0.20 2.51
N GLY A 122 13.22 0.83 2.35
CA GLY A 122 13.03 1.96 1.43
C GLY A 122 12.79 1.57 -0.03
N MET A 123 12.61 0.28 -0.35
CA MET A 123 12.37 -0.16 -1.73
C MET A 123 10.93 0.12 -2.16
N PRO A 124 10.68 0.75 -3.33
CA PRO A 124 9.33 1.05 -3.80
C PRO A 124 8.47 -0.21 -4.01
N VAL A 125 7.32 -0.30 -3.34
CA VAL A 125 6.39 -1.44 -3.45
C VAL A 125 5.06 -1.08 -4.11
N ALA A 126 4.61 0.17 -3.95
CA ALA A 126 3.41 0.66 -4.59
C ALA A 126 3.45 2.17 -4.82
N VAL A 127 2.81 2.61 -5.90
CA VAL A 127 2.65 4.03 -6.24
C VAL A 127 1.24 4.28 -6.71
N PHE A 128 0.56 5.24 -6.10
CA PHE A 128 -0.82 5.63 -6.42
C PHE A 128 -0.86 7.14 -6.67
N ALA A 129 -1.64 7.58 -7.64
CA ALA A 129 -1.86 9.00 -7.92
C ALA A 129 -3.35 9.33 -7.76
N GLY A 130 -3.65 10.56 -7.37
CA GLY A 130 -5.04 11.02 -7.24
C GLY A 130 -5.19 12.51 -6.95
N LYS A 131 -6.43 13.00 -7.08
CA LYS A 131 -6.81 14.40 -6.87
C LYS A 131 -6.95 14.74 -5.39
N LYS A 132 -7.57 13.86 -4.62
CA LYS A 132 -7.81 14.01 -3.18
C LYS A 132 -7.20 12.83 -2.45
N VAL A 133 -6.22 13.11 -1.58
CA VAL A 133 -5.59 12.11 -0.70
C VAL A 133 -5.81 12.55 0.74
N SER A 134 -6.35 11.66 1.55
CA SER A 134 -6.45 11.84 3.01
C SER A 134 -5.79 10.66 3.71
N ILE A 135 -5.14 10.94 4.84
CA ILE A 135 -4.38 9.98 5.64
C ILE A 135 -5.09 9.85 6.98
N HIS A 136 -5.34 8.61 7.38
CA HIS A 136 -6.05 8.26 8.61
C HIS A 136 -5.17 7.33 9.45
N LYS A 137 -5.18 7.58 10.76
CA LYS A 137 -4.60 6.65 11.71
C LYS A 137 -5.47 5.40 11.73
N SER A 138 -4.82 4.24 11.69
CA SER A 138 -5.49 2.96 11.92
C SER A 138 -5.37 2.57 13.39
N ASP A 139 -6.38 1.87 13.91
CA ASP A 139 -6.36 1.30 15.26
C ASP A 139 -5.35 0.16 15.40
N MET A 140 -4.90 -0.40 14.27
CA MET A 140 -3.87 -1.44 14.22
C MET A 140 -2.47 -0.83 14.24
N LYS A 141 -1.57 -1.37 15.07
CA LYS A 141 -0.17 -0.92 15.12
C LYS A 141 0.52 -1.06 13.76
N LYS A 142 1.47 -0.17 13.50
CA LYS A 142 2.30 -0.18 12.28
C LYS A 142 1.47 -0.17 11.00
N SER A 143 0.30 0.45 11.03
CA SER A 143 -0.55 0.57 9.85
C SER A 143 -1.04 1.99 9.63
N THR A 144 -1.34 2.30 8.37
CA THR A 144 -1.86 3.59 7.94
C THR A 144 -2.95 3.35 6.90
N GLN A 145 -4.03 4.11 6.98
CA GLN A 145 -5.12 4.07 6.02
C GLN A 145 -5.11 5.35 5.18
N PHE A 146 -5.35 5.19 3.89
CA PHE A 146 -5.49 6.28 2.95
C PHE A 146 -6.86 6.19 2.29
N VAL A 147 -7.43 7.35 2.00
CA VAL A 147 -8.52 7.47 1.02
C VAL A 147 -8.02 8.34 -0.12
N ILE A 148 -7.95 7.75 -1.32
CA ILE A 148 -7.49 8.38 -2.56
C ILE A 148 -8.69 8.40 -3.51
N ASP A 149 -9.21 9.59 -3.80
CA ASP A 149 -10.39 9.80 -4.66
C ASP A 149 -11.61 8.92 -4.31
N GLY A 150 -11.81 8.66 -3.01
CA GLY A 150 -12.91 7.85 -2.49
C GLY A 150 -12.59 6.35 -2.37
N HIS A 151 -11.42 5.91 -2.88
CA HIS A 151 -10.97 4.53 -2.78
C HIS A 151 -10.02 4.32 -1.60
N ARG A 152 -10.13 3.14 -0.97
CA ARG A 152 -9.36 2.81 0.24
C ARG A 152 -8.03 2.14 -0.11
N LEU A 153 -6.99 2.53 0.63
CA LEU A 153 -5.70 1.87 0.68
C LEU A 153 -5.31 1.65 2.15
N PHE A 154 -5.04 0.41 2.52
CA PHE A 154 -4.49 0.01 3.80
C PHE A 154 -3.03 -0.38 3.62
N VAL A 155 -2.16 0.12 4.48
CA VAL A 155 -0.71 -0.12 4.45
C VAL A 155 -0.27 -0.62 5.81
N TYR A 156 0.43 -1.74 5.84
CA TYR A 156 0.97 -2.37 7.05
C TYR A 156 2.47 -2.58 6.93
N ARG A 157 3.23 -2.15 7.94
CA ARG A 157 4.69 -2.23 8.04
C ARG A 157 5.40 -1.73 6.78
N ALA A 158 5.12 -0.49 6.41
CA ALA A 158 5.72 0.16 5.26
C ALA A 158 6.00 1.62 5.56
N ASP A 159 6.98 2.18 4.88
CA ASP A 159 7.20 3.62 4.85
C ASP A 159 6.35 4.22 3.72
N TYR A 160 5.93 5.47 3.88
CA TYR A 160 5.24 6.18 2.81
C TYR A 160 5.74 7.62 2.66
N THR A 161 5.53 8.18 1.48
CA THR A 161 5.69 9.61 1.25
C THR A 161 4.61 10.07 0.27
N VAL A 162 4.02 11.24 0.56
CA VAL A 162 3.02 11.87 -0.30
C VAL A 162 3.64 13.09 -0.95
N TYR A 163 3.76 13.07 -2.27
CA TYR A 163 4.36 14.12 -3.06
C TYR A 163 3.28 14.95 -3.75
N PRO A 164 3.35 16.28 -3.76
CA PRO A 164 2.58 17.07 -4.72
C PRO A 164 3.03 16.71 -6.14
N VAL A 165 2.10 16.41 -7.05
CA VAL A 165 2.47 16.11 -8.47
C VAL A 165 3.26 17.28 -9.08
N ALA A 166 2.93 18.52 -8.67
CA ALA A 166 3.65 19.72 -9.10
C ALA A 166 5.16 19.68 -8.83
N SER A 167 5.63 18.99 -7.78
CA SER A 167 7.07 18.89 -7.48
C SER A 167 7.82 17.93 -8.40
N LEU A 168 7.10 17.12 -9.20
CA LEU A 168 7.67 16.12 -10.10
C LEU A 168 7.79 16.62 -11.55
N LYS A 169 7.17 17.77 -11.89
CA LYS A 169 7.09 18.33 -13.25
C LYS A 169 8.37 19.01 -13.76
N LYS A 170 9.54 18.54 -13.33
CA LYS A 170 10.82 19.11 -13.77
C LYS A 170 11.11 18.78 -15.23
#